data_AF-A0A7S0XDF8-F1
#
_entry.id   AF-A0A7S0XDF8-F1
#
_cell.length_a   1.000
_cell.length_b   1.000
_cell.length_c   1.000
_cell.angle_alpha   90.00
_cell.angle_beta   90.00
_cell.angle_gamma   90.00
#
_symmetry.space_group_name_H-M   'P 1'
#
loop_
_entity.id
_entity.type
_entity.pdbx_description
1 polymer ?
#
loop_
_entity_poly.entity_id
_entity_poly.type
_entity_poly.pdbx_seq_one_letter_code
_entity_poly.pdbx_strand_id
1 'polypeptide(L)'
;MLVLIVLTLLINSAICWHNCGEGWKSNLAATLYAPIDVWKFDSCCQSHDICYEKQNGKSLCDNQFKNCMISKCDEETCELNAQAFYTAVRDFGDSAYKQASTGEL
;
A
#
# COMPACT_ATOMS: atom_id res chain seq x y z
N MET A 1 25.81 25.27 -0.97
CA MET A 1 24.80 24.56 -1.80
C MET A 1 24.84 23.04 -1.64
N LEU A 2 26.00 22.38 -1.66
CA LEU A 2 26.10 20.91 -1.44
C LEU A 2 25.58 20.42 -0.08
N VAL A 3 25.79 21.17 1.00
CA VAL A 3 25.32 20.79 2.36
C VAL A 3 23.80 20.77 2.48
N LEU A 4 23.10 21.69 1.78
CA LEU A 4 21.63 21.73 1.76
C LEU A 4 21.05 20.55 0.98
N ILE A 5 21.70 20.14 -0.12
CA ILE A 5 21.26 18.99 -0.94
C ILE A 5 21.43 17.68 -0.18
N VAL A 6 22.54 17.50 0.55
CA VAL A 6 22.75 16.32 1.40
C VAL A 6 21.78 16.32 2.58
N LEU A 7 21.50 17.47 3.20
CA LEU A 7 20.46 17.55 4.23
C LEU A 7 19.11 17.12 3.67
N THR A 8 18.66 17.67 2.53
CA THR A 8 17.39 17.27 1.90
C THR A 8 17.33 15.78 1.55
N LEU A 9 18.44 15.17 1.14
CA LEU A 9 18.50 13.74 0.86
C LEU A 9 18.42 12.88 2.13
N LEU A 10 18.94 13.37 3.26
CA LEU A 10 18.91 12.68 4.56
C LEU A 10 17.58 12.89 5.34
N ILE A 11 16.80 13.93 5.05
CA ILE A 11 15.41 14.05 5.55
C ILE A 11 14.41 13.33 4.62
N ASN A 12 14.76 13.11 3.36
CA ASN A 12 13.96 12.29 2.44
C ASN A 12 14.03 10.80 2.75
N SER A 13 15.01 10.33 3.53
CA SER A 13 15.07 8.94 3.99
C SER A 13 14.11 8.63 5.15
N ALA A 14 13.27 9.59 5.56
CA ALA A 14 12.24 9.40 6.58
C ALA A 14 10.81 9.38 6.00
N ILE A 15 10.62 9.41 4.68
CA ILE A 15 9.32 9.22 4.04
C ILE A 15 9.19 7.75 3.62
N CYS A 16 9.24 6.85 4.61
CA CYS A 16 8.97 5.40 4.49
C CYS A 16 7.77 5.02 5.37
N TRP A 17 6.72 5.84 5.37
CA TRP A 17 5.61 5.72 6.33
C TRP A 17 4.26 5.74 5.62
N HIS A 18 4.07 4.92 4.59
CA HIS A 18 2.73 4.63 4.07
C HIS A 18 2.58 3.13 3.82
N ASN A 19 1.71 2.50 4.60
CA ASN A 19 1.63 1.05 4.81
C ASN A 19 1.11 0.26 3.60
N CYS A 20 0.81 0.90 2.46
CA CYS A 20 0.33 0.23 1.25
C CYS A 20 1.48 -0.08 0.29
N GLY A 21 2.09 -1.26 0.42
CA GLY A 21 3.00 -1.80 -0.59
C GLY A 21 4.49 -1.77 -0.25
N GLU A 22 4.89 -1.72 1.03
CA GLU A 22 6.28 -1.94 1.43
C GLU A 22 6.70 -3.41 1.32
N GLY A 23 6.81 -3.90 0.09
CA GLY A 23 8.04 -4.60 -0.29
C GLY A 23 9.01 -3.54 -0.80
N TRP A 24 10.28 -3.57 -0.37
CA TRP A 24 11.40 -2.63 -0.67
C TRP A 24 11.67 -2.29 -2.16
N LYS A 25 10.81 -2.71 -3.08
CA LYS A 25 10.85 -2.44 -4.53
C LYS A 25 9.65 -1.64 -5.02
N SER A 26 9.09 -0.74 -4.21
CA SER A 26 8.11 0.24 -4.71
C SER A 26 8.82 1.24 -5.63
N ASN A 27 8.55 1.13 -6.92
CA ASN A 27 9.06 2.01 -7.97
C ASN A 27 8.45 3.41 -7.87
N LEU A 28 9.23 4.42 -8.24
CA LEU A 28 8.91 5.86 -8.30
C LEU A 28 7.53 6.19 -8.90
N ALA A 29 6.97 5.31 -9.74
CA ALA A 29 5.64 5.44 -10.31
C ALA A 29 4.51 5.33 -9.28
N ALA A 30 4.64 4.48 -8.25
CA ALA A 30 3.68 4.39 -7.15
C ALA A 30 3.67 5.70 -6.33
N THR A 31 4.83 6.34 -6.18
CA THR A 31 4.98 7.62 -5.47
C THR A 31 4.50 8.82 -6.29
N LEU A 32 4.66 8.80 -7.62
CA LEU A 32 4.30 9.92 -8.50
C LEU A 32 2.83 9.92 -8.95
N TYR A 33 2.15 8.78 -8.88
CA TYR A 33 0.76 8.62 -9.33
C TYR A 33 -0.22 8.24 -8.22
N ALA A 34 0.26 8.14 -6.97
CA ALA A 34 -0.61 7.99 -5.81
C ALA A 34 -1.51 9.24 -5.71
N PRO A 35 -2.85 9.07 -5.80
CA PRO A 35 -3.77 10.19 -5.61
C PRO A 35 -3.61 10.76 -4.20
N ILE A 36 -3.85 12.06 -4.10
CA ILE A 36 -4.01 12.80 -2.85
C ILE A 36 -4.95 11.96 -1.97
N ASP A 37 -4.43 11.45 -0.83
CA ASP A 37 -5.11 10.65 0.22
C ASP A 37 -4.73 9.17 0.43
N VAL A 38 -3.57 8.70 -0.05
CA VAL A 38 -3.06 7.35 0.32
C VAL A 38 -2.95 7.09 1.84
N TRP A 39 -2.75 8.13 2.65
CA TRP A 39 -2.70 8.04 4.12
C TRP A 39 -4.02 7.56 4.75
N LYS A 40 -5.18 7.81 4.10
CA LYS A 40 -6.48 7.35 4.60
C LYS A 40 -6.59 5.82 4.61
N PHE A 41 -5.81 5.14 3.77
CA PHE A 41 -5.86 3.70 3.62
C PHE A 41 -4.81 2.97 4.46
N ASP A 42 -3.89 3.66 5.14
CA ASP A 42 -2.78 3.02 5.87
C ASP A 42 -3.23 1.89 6.83
N SER A 43 -4.31 2.12 7.58
CA SER A 43 -4.89 1.10 8.47
C SER A 43 -5.49 -0.11 7.73
N CYS A 44 -6.00 0.11 6.51
CA CYS A 44 -6.51 -0.94 5.64
C CYS A 44 -5.37 -1.78 5.05
N CYS A 45 -4.29 -1.13 4.65
CA CYS A 45 -3.10 -1.79 4.13
C CYS A 45 -2.46 -2.69 5.20
N GLN A 46 -2.27 -2.17 6.42
CA GLN A 46 -1.75 -2.96 7.53
C GLN A 46 -2.63 -4.18 7.83
N SER A 47 -3.96 -4.02 7.80
CA SER A 47 -4.88 -5.15 7.99
C SER A 47 -4.80 -6.16 6.83
N HIS A 48 -4.53 -5.71 5.60
CA HIS A 48 -4.37 -6.57 4.43
C HIS A 48 -3.08 -7.38 4.51
N ASP A 49 -1.97 -6.75 4.88
CA ASP A 49 -0.67 -7.40 5.06
C ASP A 49 -0.75 -8.47 6.17
N ILE A 50 -1.36 -8.15 7.32
CA ILE A 50 -1.60 -9.14 8.40
C ILE A 50 -2.46 -10.31 7.91
N CYS A 51 -3.45 -10.04 7.05
CA CYS A 51 -4.29 -11.10 6.48
C CYS A 51 -3.49 -12.00 5.52
N TYR A 52 -2.61 -11.41 4.73
CA TYR A 52 -1.66 -12.10 3.86
C TYR A 52 -0.68 -12.94 4.67
N GLU A 53 -0.04 -12.38 5.70
CA GLU A 53 0.87 -13.11 6.61
C GLU A 53 0.20 -14.34 7.23
N LYS A 54 -1.06 -14.18 7.67
CA LYS A 54 -1.85 -15.27 8.26
C LYS A 54 -2.38 -16.29 7.24
N GLN A 55 -2.19 -16.05 5.94
CA GLN A 55 -2.66 -16.93 4.88
C GLN A 55 -4.17 -17.23 4.96
N ASN A 56 -4.98 -16.23 5.31
CA ASN A 56 -6.44 -16.39 5.47
C ASN A 56 -7.20 -16.61 4.14
N GLY A 57 -6.50 -16.67 3.00
CA GLY A 57 -7.05 -16.75 1.66
C GLY A 57 -7.00 -15.40 0.96
N LYS A 58 -6.25 -15.33 -0.14
CA LYS A 58 -6.02 -14.09 -0.91
C LYS A 58 -7.31 -13.34 -1.24
N SER A 59 -8.29 -14.04 -1.83
CA SER A 59 -9.58 -13.44 -2.20
C SER A 59 -10.34 -12.86 -1.00
N LEU A 60 -10.27 -13.51 0.16
CA LEU A 60 -10.89 -12.99 1.39
C LEU A 60 -10.18 -11.71 1.84
N CYS A 61 -8.85 -11.72 1.87
CA CYS A 61 -8.04 -10.57 2.24
C CYS A 61 -8.28 -9.38 1.30
N ASP A 62 -8.26 -9.60 -0.01
CA ASP A 62 -8.47 -8.55 -1.02
C ASP A 62 -9.87 -7.91 -0.89
N ASN A 63 -10.90 -8.73 -0.63
CA ASN A 63 -12.27 -8.22 -0.41
C ASN A 63 -12.39 -7.41 0.89
N GLN A 64 -11.76 -7.87 1.98
CA GLN A 64 -11.73 -7.12 3.25
C GLN A 64 -10.97 -5.79 3.10
N PHE A 65 -9.86 -5.81 2.37
CA PHE A 65 -9.07 -4.63 2.05
C PHE A 65 -9.89 -3.58 1.29
N LYS A 66 -10.58 -3.99 0.23
CA LYS A 66 -11.52 -3.14 -0.50
C LYS A 66 -12.57 -2.51 0.40
N ASN A 67 -13.25 -3.33 1.22
CA ASN A 67 -14.33 -2.85 2.10
C ASN A 67 -13.80 -1.86 3.14
N CYS A 68 -12.59 -2.11 3.66
CA CYS A 68 -11.92 -1.17 4.56
C CYS A 68 -11.68 0.17 3.85
N MET A 69 -11.08 0.18 2.66
CA MET A 69 -10.79 1.43 1.94
C MET A 69 -12.07 2.21 1.61
N ILE A 70 -13.11 1.53 1.11
CA ILE A 70 -14.41 2.16 0.82
C ILE A 70 -15.01 2.81 2.09
N SER A 71 -14.86 2.18 3.26
CA SER A 71 -15.34 2.75 4.53
C SER A 71 -14.60 4.03 4.97
N LYS A 72 -13.48 4.36 4.33
CA LYS A 72 -12.69 5.58 4.57
C LYS A 72 -12.99 6.69 3.55
N CYS A 73 -13.87 6.43 2.60
CA CYS A 73 -14.18 7.34 1.52
C CYS A 73 -15.45 8.15 1.80
N ASP A 74 -15.34 9.46 1.63
CA ASP A 74 -16.47 10.41 1.69
C ASP A 74 -16.88 10.90 0.29
N GLU A 75 -16.12 10.53 -0.75
CA GLU A 75 -16.22 11.07 -2.11
C GLU A 75 -15.97 9.98 -3.17
N GLU A 76 -16.60 10.11 -4.34
CA GLU A 76 -16.50 9.16 -5.45
C GLU A 76 -15.05 8.93 -5.92
N THR A 77 -14.23 9.99 -5.96
CA THR A 77 -12.81 9.86 -6.36
C THR A 77 -12.03 8.97 -5.39
N CYS A 78 -12.34 9.00 -4.09
CA CYS A 78 -11.74 8.09 -3.13
C CYS A 78 -12.17 6.64 -3.40
N GLU A 79 -13.45 6.39 -3.67
CA GLU A 79 -13.95 5.04 -3.98
C GLU A 79 -13.33 4.46 -5.26
N LEU A 80 -13.14 5.30 -6.28
CA LEU A 80 -12.43 4.91 -7.51
C LEU A 80 -10.99 4.50 -7.21
N ASN A 81 -10.29 5.24 -6.33
CA ASN A 81 -8.96 4.87 -5.89
C ASN A 81 -8.97 3.55 -5.11
N ALA A 82 -9.88 3.38 -4.15
CA ALA A 82 -10.04 2.12 -3.41
C ALA A 82 -10.24 0.93 -4.37
N GLN A 83 -11.00 1.12 -5.45
CA GLN A 83 -11.21 0.10 -6.47
C GLN A 83 -9.99 -0.17 -7.35
N ALA A 84 -9.18 0.85 -7.64
CA ALA A 84 -7.91 0.67 -8.32
C ALA A 84 -6.94 -0.16 -7.48
N PHE A 85 -6.81 0.15 -6.18
CA PHE A 85 -6.00 -0.63 -5.23
C PHE A 85 -6.48 -2.08 -5.12
N TYR A 86 -7.80 -2.29 -4.98
CA TYR A 86 -8.39 -3.63 -4.96
C TYR A 86 -8.07 -4.42 -6.23
N THR A 87 -8.23 -3.80 -7.40
CA THR A 87 -7.92 -4.44 -8.69
C THR A 87 -6.45 -4.82 -8.78
N ALA A 88 -5.56 -3.94 -8.32
CA ALA A 88 -4.13 -4.21 -8.31
C ALA A 88 -3.76 -5.42 -7.44
N VAL A 89 -4.24 -5.50 -6.19
CA VAL A 89 -3.94 -6.65 -5.32
C VAL A 89 -4.61 -7.93 -5.83
N ARG A 90 -5.80 -7.83 -6.41
CA ARG A 90 -6.51 -8.98 -6.98
C ARG A 90 -5.74 -9.58 -8.17
N ASP A 91 -5.28 -8.74 -9.09
CA ASP A 91 -4.71 -9.18 -10.37
C ASP A 91 -3.19 -9.44 -10.28
N PHE A 92 -2.48 -8.76 -9.37
CA PHE A 92 -1.00 -8.85 -9.26
C PHE A 92 -0.50 -9.33 -7.89
N GLY A 93 -1.36 -9.46 -6.88
CA GLY A 93 -0.97 -9.76 -5.50
C GLY A 93 -0.61 -11.23 -5.21
N ASP A 94 -0.68 -12.13 -6.19
CA ASP A 94 -0.43 -13.57 -5.98
C ASP A 94 0.96 -13.86 -5.41
N SER A 95 1.97 -13.15 -5.91
CA SER A 95 3.35 -13.32 -5.47
C SER A 95 3.54 -12.79 -4.04
N ALA A 96 2.98 -11.62 -3.75
CA ALA A 96 3.03 -11.01 -2.42
C ALA A 96 2.30 -11.86 -1.38
N TYR A 97 1.12 -12.38 -1.72
CA TYR A 97 0.36 -13.29 -0.85
C TYR A 97 1.17 -14.54 -0.48
N LYS A 98 1.84 -15.18 -1.45
CA LYS A 98 2.65 -16.38 -1.19
C LYS A 98 3.86 -16.07 -0.31
N GLN A 99 4.57 -14.97 -0.59
CA GLN A 99 5.79 -14.57 0.13
C GLN A 99 5.51 -14.10 1.57
N ALA A 100 4.34 -13.52 1.85
CA ALA A 100 3.99 -13.07 3.20
C ALA A 100 4.04 -14.19 4.26
N SER A 101 3.97 -15.46 3.87
CA SER A 101 4.10 -16.61 4.79
C SER A 101 5.53 -17.03 5.11
N THR A 102 6.53 -16.60 4.33
CA THR A 102 7.93 -17.05 4.48
C THR A 102 8.79 -16.06 5.26
N GLY A 103 8.28 -14.86 5.59
CA GLY A 103 9.06 -13.80 6.23
C GLY A 103 10.17 -13.23 5.33
N GLU A 104 10.20 -13.61 4.06
CA GLU A 104 11.08 -13.05 3.04
C GLU A 104 10.34 -11.92 2.32
N LEU A 105 10.31 -10.75 2.96
CA LEU A 105 9.96 -9.48 2.30
C LEU A 105 11.23 -8.68 2.04
#